data_AF-Q55GY9-F1
#
_entry.id   AF-Q55GY9-F1
#
_cell.length_a   1.000
_cell.length_b   1.000
_cell.length_c   1.000
_cell.angle_alpha   90.00
_cell.angle_beta   90.00
_cell.angle_gamma   90.00
#
_symmetry.space_group_name_H-M   'P 1'
#
loop_
_entity.id
_entity.type
_entity.pdbx_description
1 polymer ?
#
loop_
_entity_poly.entity_id
_entity_poly.type
_entity_poly.pdbx_seq_one_letter_code
_entity_poly.pdbx_strand_id
1 'polypeptide(L)'
;MEGIKNLPSMVKQGYYMVKLDIKKAYLHVLVDPQYRDLFRFVWKGSHYRWKTMPFGLSTAPRIFTMLLRHVLRMLRDINVSVIAYLDDLLIVGSTKEECLSNLKKTMDLLVKLGFKLNLEKIVLEPTQSITFLGLQIDSKSMKLLVPKEKKKSVIKEIRNF
;
A
#
# COMPACT_ATOMS: atom_id res chain seq x y z
N MET A 1 -8.52 -9.96 1.36
CA MET A 1 -7.51 -8.90 1.18
C MET A 1 -6.30 -9.32 1.95
N GLU A 2 -5.11 -9.20 1.37
CA GLU A 2 -3.90 -9.48 2.13
C GLU A 2 -3.73 -8.36 3.15
N GLY A 3 -3.45 -8.72 4.39
CA GLY A 3 -3.29 -7.76 5.45
C GLY A 3 -2.33 -8.30 6.47
N ILE A 4 -2.39 -7.76 7.69
CA ILE A 4 -1.54 -8.19 8.81
C ILE A 4 -1.63 -9.71 9.04
N LYS A 5 -2.79 -10.34 8.77
CA LYS A 5 -3.00 -11.78 8.91
C LYS A 5 -2.09 -12.64 8.01
N ASN A 6 -1.62 -12.10 6.89
CA ASN A 6 -0.76 -12.82 5.94
C ASN A 6 0.73 -12.56 6.21
N LEU A 7 1.07 -11.65 7.12
CA LEU A 7 2.47 -11.36 7.45
C LEU A 7 3.23 -12.61 7.93
N PRO A 8 2.70 -13.44 8.85
CA PRO A 8 3.45 -14.57 9.39
C PRO A 8 3.80 -15.66 8.36
N SER A 9 3.02 -15.79 7.28
CA SER A 9 3.29 -16.78 6.24
C SER A 9 4.31 -16.30 5.20
N MET A 10 4.54 -14.99 5.09
CA MET A 10 5.40 -14.40 4.06
C MET A 10 6.70 -13.82 4.62
N VAL A 11 6.67 -13.22 5.80
CA VAL A 11 7.86 -12.71 6.49
C VAL A 11 8.39 -13.81 7.39
N LYS A 12 9.59 -14.32 7.09
CA LYS A 12 10.29 -15.26 7.97
C LYS A 12 11.33 -14.53 8.81
N GLN A 13 11.87 -15.24 9.79
CA GLN A 13 12.89 -14.68 10.68
C GLN A 13 14.10 -14.18 9.88
N GLY A 14 14.50 -12.94 10.16
CA GLY A 14 15.65 -12.29 9.50
C GLY A 14 15.41 -11.76 8.09
N TYR A 15 14.21 -11.89 7.54
CA TYR A 15 13.91 -11.39 6.19
C TYR A 15 13.96 -9.86 6.11
N TYR A 16 14.42 -9.35 4.97
CA TYR A 16 14.44 -7.92 4.68
C TYR A 16 13.12 -7.48 4.06
N MET A 17 12.67 -6.29 4.44
CA MET A 17 11.41 -5.71 4.03
C MET A 17 11.60 -4.28 3.54
N VAL A 18 10.78 -3.89 2.57
CA VAL A 18 10.71 -2.51 2.09
C VAL A 18 9.25 -2.13 1.79
N LYS A 19 8.89 -0.88 2.12
CA LYS A 19 7.56 -0.34 1.88
C LYS A 19 7.53 0.46 0.58
N LEU A 20 6.50 0.24 -0.21
CA LEU A 20 6.18 0.99 -1.42
C LEU A 20 4.77 1.59 -1.30
N ASP A 21 4.62 2.87 -1.63
CA ASP A 21 3.37 3.63 -1.53
C ASP A 21 2.92 4.05 -2.94
N ILE A 22 1.68 3.69 -3.32
CA ILE A 22 1.09 4.13 -4.59
C ILE A 22 0.49 5.52 -4.40
N LYS A 23 1.01 6.52 -5.14
CA LYS A 23 0.59 7.91 -5.00
C LYS A 23 -0.86 8.10 -5.43
N LYS A 24 -1.73 8.53 -4.52
CA LYS A 24 -3.16 8.81 -4.81
C LYS A 24 -3.85 7.65 -5.56
N ALA A 25 -3.64 6.42 -5.10
CA ALA A 25 -4.10 5.17 -5.69
C ALA A 25 -5.47 5.20 -6.41
N TYR A 26 -6.52 5.71 -5.76
CA TYR A 26 -7.87 5.72 -6.35
C TYR A 26 -7.98 6.55 -7.62
N LEU A 27 -7.20 7.63 -7.73
CA LEU A 27 -7.22 8.49 -8.92
C LEU A 27 -6.61 7.84 -10.15
N HIS A 28 -5.99 6.65 -10.03
CA HIS A 28 -5.53 5.88 -11.18
C HIS A 28 -6.65 5.01 -11.80
N VAL A 29 -7.74 4.76 -11.07
CA VAL A 29 -8.86 3.95 -11.57
C VAL A 29 -9.82 4.84 -12.33
N LEU A 30 -9.99 4.60 -13.63
CA LEU A 30 -10.96 5.33 -14.45
C LEU A 30 -12.39 4.92 -14.08
N VAL A 31 -13.28 5.91 -14.06
CA VAL A 31 -14.73 5.68 -14.00
C VAL A 31 -15.25 5.56 -15.42
N ASP A 32 -15.97 4.47 -15.67
CA ASP A 32 -16.68 4.25 -16.93
C ASP A 32 -17.53 5.49 -17.28
N PRO A 33 -17.44 6.03 -18.51
CA PRO A 33 -18.24 7.16 -18.96
C PRO A 33 -19.71 7.14 -18.54
N GLN A 34 -20.35 5.96 -18.54
CA GLN A 34 -21.77 5.79 -18.21
C GLN A 34 -22.10 6.13 -16.75
N TYR A 35 -21.15 5.99 -15.82
CA TYR A 35 -21.34 6.22 -14.38
C TYR A 35 -20.74 7.53 -13.88
N ARG A 36 -20.06 8.31 -14.72
CA ARG A 36 -19.39 9.57 -14.29
C ARG A 36 -20.35 10.59 -13.70
N ASP A 37 -21.61 10.54 -14.11
CA ASP A 37 -22.63 11.47 -13.65
C ASP A 37 -23.03 11.25 -12.18
N LEU A 38 -22.77 10.06 -11.62
CA LEU A 38 -22.90 9.77 -10.18
C LEU A 38 -21.84 10.50 -9.34
N PHE A 39 -20.76 10.96 -9.97
CA PHE A 39 -19.62 11.62 -9.31
C PHE A 39 -19.52 13.09 -9.71
N ARG A 40 -20.67 13.77 -9.84
CA ARG A 40 -20.73 15.20 -10.11
C ARG A 40 -20.49 16.01 -8.85
N PHE A 41 -19.85 17.17 -9.00
CA PHE A 41 -19.73 18.18 -7.95
C PHE A 41 -19.81 19.58 -8.56
N VAL A 42 -20.16 20.57 -7.74
CA VAL A 42 -20.24 21.98 -8.17
C VAL A 42 -19.09 22.74 -7.53
N TRP A 43 -18.40 23.54 -8.33
CA TRP A 43 -17.38 24.46 -7.84
C TRP A 43 -17.50 25.79 -8.58
N LYS A 44 -17.67 26.89 -7.82
CA LYS A 44 -17.86 28.26 -8.35
C LYS A 44 -18.94 28.33 -9.45
N GLY A 45 -20.09 27.71 -9.21
CA GLY A 45 -21.20 27.69 -10.17
C GLY A 45 -21.00 26.80 -11.41
N SER A 46 -19.83 26.17 -11.56
CA SER A 46 -19.55 25.25 -12.66
C SER A 46 -19.71 23.80 -12.22
N HIS A 47 -20.30 22.97 -13.09
CA HIS A 47 -20.48 21.54 -12.86
C HIS A 47 -19.26 20.76 -13.35
N TYR A 48 -18.74 19.90 -12.49
CA TYR A 48 -17.64 18.99 -12.79
C TYR A 48 -18.08 17.56 -12.54
N ARG A 49 -17.40 16.61 -13.18
CA ARG A 49 -17.55 15.18 -12.92
C ARG A 49 -16.19 14.51 -12.88
N TRP A 50 -16.03 13.59 -11.95
CA TRP A 50 -14.79 12.83 -11.85
C TRP A 50 -14.62 11.90 -13.06
N LYS A 51 -13.43 11.90 -13.66
CA LYS A 51 -13.03 10.91 -14.68
C LYS A 51 -12.45 9.64 -14.04
N THR A 52 -12.02 9.74 -12.79
CA THR A 52 -11.36 8.69 -12.01
C THR A 52 -12.11 8.49 -10.70
N MET A 53 -11.82 7.42 -9.98
CA MET A 53 -12.52 7.08 -8.75
C MET A 53 -12.22 8.13 -7.67
N PRO A 54 -13.21 8.90 -7.20
CA PRO A 54 -12.97 9.94 -6.20
C PRO A 54 -12.68 9.33 -4.82
N PHE A 55 -11.98 10.09 -3.98
CA PHE A 55 -11.87 9.79 -2.56
C PHE A 55 -13.24 9.99 -1.87
N GLY A 56 -13.47 9.28 -0.77
CA GLY A 56 -14.72 9.33 0.00
C GLY A 56 -15.78 8.32 -0.47
N LEU A 57 -15.59 7.68 -1.62
CA LEU A 57 -16.48 6.60 -2.07
C LEU A 57 -16.29 5.35 -1.20
N SER A 58 -17.37 4.87 -0.56
CA SER A 58 -17.35 3.70 0.34
C SER A 58 -16.92 2.41 -0.36
N THR A 59 -17.17 2.28 -1.66
CA THR A 59 -16.79 1.10 -2.47
C THR A 59 -15.37 1.17 -3.04
N ALA A 60 -14.72 2.34 -2.99
CA ALA A 60 -13.40 2.54 -3.60
C ALA A 60 -12.32 1.58 -3.05
N PRO A 61 -12.20 1.34 -1.73
CA PRO A 61 -11.24 0.38 -1.19
C PRO A 61 -11.41 -1.03 -1.77
N ARG A 62 -12.66 -1.49 -1.92
CA ARG A 62 -12.99 -2.83 -2.44
C ARG A 62 -12.62 -2.94 -3.92
N ILE A 63 -13.00 -1.95 -4.73
CA ILE A 63 -12.69 -1.92 -6.17
C ILE A 63 -11.18 -1.91 -6.38
N PHE A 64 -10.47 -1.04 -5.66
CA PHE A 64 -9.02 -0.93 -5.76
C PHE A 64 -8.32 -2.24 -5.36
N THR A 65 -8.79 -2.87 -4.29
CA THR A 65 -8.28 -4.19 -3.86
C THR A 65 -8.50 -5.26 -4.92
N MET A 66 -9.66 -5.29 -5.57
CA MET A 66 -9.93 -6.25 -6.66
C MET A 66 -8.98 -6.05 -7.83
N LEU A 67 -8.68 -4.81 -8.19
CA LEU A 67 -7.70 -4.48 -9.23
C LEU A 67 -6.30 -4.97 -8.80
N LEU A 68 -5.83 -4.57 -7.61
CA LEU A 68 -4.50 -4.93 -7.14
C LEU A 68 -4.28 -6.44 -7.01
N ARG A 69 -5.32 -7.24 -6.73
CA ARG A 69 -5.18 -8.72 -6.71
C ARG A 69 -4.60 -9.28 -8.01
N HIS A 70 -4.90 -8.67 -9.16
CA HIS A 70 -4.33 -9.09 -10.44
C HIS A 70 -2.85 -8.71 -10.53
N VAL A 71 -2.50 -7.51 -10.09
CA VAL A 71 -1.10 -7.04 -10.02
C VAL A 71 -0.27 -7.94 -9.09
N LEU A 72 -0.79 -8.29 -7.91
CA LEU A 72 -0.12 -9.19 -6.97
C LEU A 72 0.07 -10.58 -7.54
N ARG A 73 -0.89 -11.09 -8.33
CA ARG A 73 -0.75 -12.36 -9.04
C ARG A 73 0.41 -12.29 -10.03
N MET A 74 0.45 -11.26 -10.88
CA MET A 74 1.56 -11.08 -11.84
C MET A 74 2.93 -11.00 -11.16
N LEU A 75 3.02 -10.38 -9.97
CA LEU A 75 4.25 -10.33 -9.18
C LEU A 75 4.62 -11.71 -8.63
N ARG A 76 3.66 -12.48 -8.13
CA ARG A 76 3.89 -13.84 -7.63
C ARG A 76 4.32 -14.79 -8.75
N ASP A 77 3.75 -14.63 -9.94
CA ASP A 77 4.12 -15.42 -11.12
C ASP A 77 5.61 -15.23 -11.50
N ILE A 78 6.23 -14.10 -11.11
CA ILE A 78 7.66 -13.81 -11.29
C ILE A 78 8.49 -13.93 -9.99
N ASN A 79 7.99 -14.71 -9.03
CA ASN A 79 8.61 -15.01 -7.72
C ASN A 79 8.86 -13.78 -6.83
N VAL A 80 8.04 -12.74 -6.94
CA VAL A 80 8.11 -11.57 -6.05
C VAL A 80 7.17 -11.75 -4.85
N SER A 81 7.74 -11.72 -3.65
CA SER A 81 6.98 -11.76 -2.40
C SER A 81 6.53 -10.36 -2.01
N VAL A 82 5.23 -10.09 -2.18
CA VAL A 82 4.61 -8.80 -1.86
C VAL A 82 3.27 -9.00 -1.13
N ILE A 83 3.08 -8.22 -0.08
CA ILE A 83 1.81 -8.06 0.63
C ILE A 83 1.29 -6.68 0.30
N ALA A 84 0.04 -6.57 -0.13
CA ALA A 84 -0.58 -5.27 -0.35
C ALA A 84 -1.86 -5.10 0.44
N TYR A 85 -2.00 -3.94 1.06
CA TYR A 85 -3.21 -3.48 1.69
C TYR A 85 -3.52 -2.07 1.18
N LEU A 86 -4.48 -1.99 0.25
CA LEU A 86 -4.81 -0.77 -0.49
C LEU A 86 -3.57 -0.23 -1.19
N ASP A 87 -3.20 1.02 -0.92
CA ASP A 87 -2.06 1.73 -1.48
C ASP A 87 -0.72 1.40 -0.82
N ASP A 88 -0.74 0.69 0.32
CA ASP A 88 0.45 0.27 1.05
C ASP A 88 0.90 -1.13 0.61
N LEU A 89 2.08 -1.21 -0.02
CA LEU A 89 2.74 -2.46 -0.39
C LEU A 89 3.96 -2.71 0.49
N LEU A 90 4.10 -3.95 0.97
CA LEU A 90 5.25 -4.45 1.69
C LEU A 90 5.91 -5.55 0.86
N ILE A 91 7.13 -5.29 0.43
CA ILE A 91 7.92 -6.20 -0.38
C ILE A 91 8.94 -6.87 0.53
N VAL A 92 9.14 -8.18 0.32
CA VAL A 92 9.92 -9.04 1.20
C VAL A 92 10.98 -9.78 0.39
N GLY A 93 12.15 -9.97 0.97
CA GLY A 93 13.22 -10.83 0.46
C GLY A 93 14.03 -11.47 1.58
N SER A 94 14.63 -12.63 1.33
CA SER A 94 15.48 -13.32 2.31
C SER A 94 16.81 -12.59 2.55
N THR A 95 17.33 -11.92 1.51
CA THR A 95 18.51 -11.04 1.59
C THR A 95 18.16 -9.59 1.20
N LYS A 96 19.08 -8.65 1.46
CA LYS A 96 18.92 -7.26 1.03
C LYS A 96 18.81 -7.17 -0.49
N GLU A 97 19.64 -7.93 -1.20
CA GLU A 97 19.73 -7.94 -2.66
C GLU A 97 18.44 -8.51 -3.28
N GLU A 98 17.91 -9.59 -2.72
CA GLU A 98 16.63 -10.15 -3.15
C GLU A 98 15.49 -9.15 -2.92
N CYS A 99 15.46 -8.50 -1.76
CA CYS A 99 14.45 -7.50 -1.44
C CYS A 99 14.50 -6.30 -2.40
N LEU A 100 15.70 -5.81 -2.75
CA LEU A 100 15.90 -4.75 -3.74
C LEU A 100 15.51 -5.20 -5.16
N SER A 101 15.85 -6.42 -5.55
CA SER A 101 15.43 -7.01 -6.83
C SER A 101 13.90 -7.09 -6.93
N ASN A 102 13.25 -7.54 -5.86
CA ASN A 102 11.79 -7.60 -5.76
C ASN A 102 11.15 -6.20 -5.78
N LEU A 103 11.78 -5.21 -5.12
CA LEU A 103 11.37 -3.81 -5.19
C LEU A 103 11.39 -3.30 -6.62
N LYS A 104 12.51 -3.48 -7.33
CA LYS A 104 12.67 -3.04 -8.71
C LYS A 104 11.62 -3.68 -9.63
N LYS A 105 11.46 -5.00 -9.58
CA LYS A 105 10.43 -5.72 -10.36
C LYS A 105 9.02 -5.19 -10.09
N THR A 106 8.72 -4.90 -8.81
CA THR A 106 7.42 -4.35 -8.41
C THR A 106 7.20 -2.94 -8.96
N MET A 107 8.22 -2.07 -8.86
CA MET A 107 8.16 -0.72 -9.40
C MET A 107 7.99 -0.73 -10.92
N ASP A 108 8.78 -1.54 -11.62
CA ASP A 108 8.73 -1.66 -13.08
C ASP A 108 7.34 -2.13 -13.55
N LEU A 109 6.75 -3.13 -12.89
CA LEU A 109 5.41 -3.59 -13.22
C LEU A 109 4.36 -2.52 -12.95
N LEU A 110 4.40 -1.86 -11.79
CA LEU A 110 3.42 -0.83 -11.44
C LEU A 110 3.46 0.34 -12.42
N VAL A 111 4.66 0.82 -12.77
CA VAL A 111 4.85 1.89 -13.76
C VAL A 111 4.36 1.45 -15.14
N LYS A 112 4.66 0.21 -15.57
CA LYS A 112 4.17 -0.35 -16.83
C LYS A 112 2.64 -0.42 -16.89
N LEU A 113 1.98 -0.67 -15.77
CA LEU A 113 0.52 -0.69 -15.64
C LEU A 113 -0.09 0.72 -15.49
N GLY A 114 0.73 1.78 -15.48
CA GLY A 114 0.30 3.17 -15.42
C GLY A 114 0.14 3.74 -14.00
N PHE A 115 0.54 3.00 -12.96
CA PHE A 115 0.54 3.52 -11.59
C PHE A 115 1.66 4.53 -11.37
N LYS A 116 1.34 5.60 -10.64
CA LYS A 116 2.35 6.53 -10.12
C LYS A 116 2.74 6.16 -8.70
N LEU A 117 4.04 6.12 -8.45
CA LEU A 117 4.62 5.78 -7.15
C LEU A 117 4.94 7.05 -6.36
N ASN A 118 4.89 6.96 -5.04
CA ASN A 118 5.25 8.07 -4.17
C ASN A 118 6.73 7.97 -3.75
N LEU A 119 7.63 8.39 -4.64
CA LEU A 119 9.07 8.23 -4.47
C LEU A 119 9.61 8.84 -3.16
N GLU A 120 8.99 9.93 -2.69
CA GLU A 120 9.35 10.59 -1.42
C GLU A 120 9.13 9.72 -0.18
N LYS A 121 8.20 8.75 -0.25
CA LYS A 121 7.89 7.83 0.84
C LYS A 121 8.58 6.47 0.72
N ILE A 122 9.30 6.22 -0.37
CA ILE A 122 9.99 4.94 -0.55
C ILE A 122 11.26 4.96 0.29
N VAL A 123 11.33 4.06 1.27
CA VAL A 123 12.56 3.79 1.99
C VAL A 123 13.38 2.86 1.10
N LEU A 124 14.37 3.39 0.37
CA LEU A 124 15.14 2.58 -0.60
C LEU A 124 16.04 1.52 0.06
N GLU A 125 16.30 1.62 1.37
CA GLU A 125 17.10 0.63 2.08
C GLU A 125 16.20 -0.45 2.72
N PRO A 126 16.32 -1.72 2.32
CA PRO A 126 15.61 -2.81 2.97
C PRO A 126 16.02 -2.94 4.43
N THR A 127 15.03 -3.02 5.33
CA THR A 127 15.25 -3.15 6.76
C THR A 127 14.59 -4.41 7.30
N GLN A 128 15.07 -4.88 8.45
CA GLN A 128 14.45 -6.00 9.17
C GLN A 128 13.39 -5.53 10.18
N SER A 129 13.25 -4.21 10.36
CA SER A 129 12.26 -3.58 11.23
C SER A 129 11.58 -2.43 10.49
N ILE A 130 10.28 -2.57 10.19
CA ILE A 130 9.53 -1.59 9.39
C ILE A 130 8.12 -1.35 9.94
N THR A 131 7.63 -0.11 9.83
CA THR A 131 6.24 0.21 10.18
C THR A 131 5.33 -0.01 8.98
N PHE A 132 4.36 -0.91 9.12
CA PHE A 132 3.35 -1.23 8.11
C PHE A 132 1.97 -1.33 8.76
N LEU A 133 0.97 -0.67 8.17
CA LEU A 133 -0.42 -0.64 8.70
C LEU A 133 -0.53 -0.26 10.18
N GLY A 134 0.35 0.64 10.63
CA GLY A 134 0.37 1.14 12.01
C GLY A 134 0.96 0.20 13.05
N LEU A 135 1.58 -0.90 12.63
CA LEU A 135 2.37 -1.81 13.47
C LEU A 135 3.83 -1.81 13.01
N GLN A 136 4.75 -1.90 13.96
CA GLN A 136 6.16 -2.14 13.69
C GLN A 136 6.40 -3.64 13.61
N ILE A 137 6.79 -4.11 12.43
CA ILE A 137 7.13 -5.50 12.15
C ILE A 137 8.64 -5.64 12.35
N ASP A 138 9.06 -6.47 13.30
CA ASP A 138 10.46 -6.85 13.47
C ASP A 138 10.65 -8.31 13.07
N SER A 139 11.28 -8.53 11.92
CA SER A 139 11.60 -9.86 11.39
C SER A 139 12.70 -10.56 12.17
N LYS A 140 13.57 -9.87 12.93
CA LYS A 140 14.63 -10.55 13.70
C LYS A 140 14.03 -11.29 14.89
N SER A 141 13.15 -10.59 15.62
CA SER A 141 12.47 -11.13 16.80
C SER A 141 11.11 -11.78 16.49
N MET A 142 10.63 -11.66 15.25
CA MET A 142 9.30 -12.10 14.81
C MET A 142 8.17 -11.52 15.66
N LYS A 143 8.31 -10.23 16.04
CA LYS A 143 7.35 -9.51 16.87
C LYS A 143 6.64 -8.42 16.08
N LEU A 144 5.35 -8.25 16.38
CA LEU A 144 4.56 -7.10 15.98
C LEU A 144 4.43 -6.16 17.18
N LEU A 145 4.97 -4.96 17.06
CA LEU A 145 5.01 -3.97 18.12
C LEU A 145 4.12 -2.77 17.75
N VAL A 146 3.54 -2.11 18.76
CA VAL A 146 2.93 -0.80 18.55
C VAL A 146 4.04 0.24 18.47
N PRO A 147 4.13 1.06 17.40
CA PRO A 147 5.15 2.09 17.29
C PRO A 147 5.11 3.05 18.48
N LYS A 148 6.29 3.45 18.99
CA LYS A 148 6.40 4.34 20.15
C LYS A 148 5.61 5.63 19.99
N GLU A 149 5.60 6.20 18.79
CA GLU A 149 4.86 7.43 18.49
C GLU A 149 3.34 7.25 18.56
N LYS A 150 2.83 6.11 18.08
CA LYS A 150 1.41 5.76 18.23
C LYS A 150 1.04 5.58 19.70
N LYS A 151 1.91 4.94 20.49
CA LYS A 151 1.73 4.80 21.94
C LYS A 151 1.67 6.18 22.65
N LYS A 152 2.57 7.11 22.30
CA LYS A 152 2.57 8.48 22.85
C LYS A 152 1.30 9.25 22.47
N SER A 153 0.87 9.17 21.21
CA SER A 153 -0.36 9.85 20.73
C SER A 153 -1.59 9.38 21.51
N VAL A 154 -1.76 8.07 21.66
CA VAL A 154 -2.88 7.49 22.41
C VAL A 154 -2.85 7.89 23.88
N ILE A 155 -1.69 7.90 24.54
CA ILE A 155 -1.56 8.36 25.93
C ILE A 155 -1.93 9.84 26.06
N LYS A 156 -1.57 10.68 25.09
CA LYS A 156 -1.93 12.10 25.07
C LYS A 156 -3.44 12.31 24.90
N GLU A 157 -4.09 11.54 24.03
CA GLU A 157 -5.54 11.58 23.83
C GLU A 157 -6.30 11.15 25.10
N ILE A 158 -5.85 10.08 25.78
CA ILE A 158 -6.45 9.61 27.03
C ILE A 158 -6.33 10.66 28.15
N ARG A 159 -5.22 11.41 28.21
CA ARG A 159 -5.02 12.47 29.22
C ARG A 159 -5.86 13.72 29.00
N ASN A 160 -6.37 13.91 27.78
CA ASN A 160 -7.20 15.07 27.42
C ASN A 160 -8.70 14.76 27.52
N PHE A 161 -9.07 13.55 27.94
CA PHE A 161 -10.44 13.12 28.21
C PHE A 161 -10.75 13.26 29.70
#